data_AF-A0A1S4C9P3-F1
#
_entry.id   AF-A0A1S4C9P3-F1
#
_cell.length_a   1.000
_cell.length_b   1.000
_cell.length_c   1.000
_cell.angle_alpha   90.00
_cell.angle_beta   90.00
_cell.angle_gamma   90.00
#
_symmetry.space_group_name_H-M   'P 1'
#
loop_
_entity.id
_entity.type
_entity.pdbx_description
1 polymer ?
#
loop_
_entity_poly.entity_id
_entity_poly.type
_entity_poly.pdbx_seq_one_letter_code
_entity_poly.pdbx_strand_id
1 'polypeptide(L)'
;MGIDGVDGRNTKSNHIMEVQQRLGIEAARISIIDEINYTMSSHGMTIDLRHMMLLADLMTYKGEVLGITRHGVQKMKDSVLMLASFEKTTDHLFNASVNGRDDKIEGVSECIIMGIPMQIGTGMFKLRQCVQQVELNYQSEPMLS
;
A
#
# COMPACT_ATOMS: atom_id res chain seq x y z
N MET A 1 -20.66 -27.80 5.95
CA MET A 1 -19.43 -28.58 6.31
C MET A 1 -19.69 -29.67 7.34
N GLY A 2 -20.61 -29.51 8.31
CA GLY A 2 -20.88 -30.54 9.33
C GLY A 2 -22.08 -31.45 9.06
N ILE A 3 -22.48 -31.64 7.80
CA ILE A 3 -23.62 -32.49 7.42
C ILE A 3 -23.08 -33.82 6.89
N ASP A 4 -23.63 -34.94 7.38
CA ASP A 4 -23.25 -36.27 6.92
C ASP A 4 -23.48 -36.44 5.42
N GLY A 5 -22.47 -37.02 4.75
CA GLY A 5 -22.46 -37.22 3.30
C GLY A 5 -21.87 -36.06 2.49
N VAL A 6 -21.56 -34.92 3.10
CA VAL A 6 -20.89 -33.78 2.42
C VAL A 6 -19.40 -33.75 2.75
N ASP A 7 -18.54 -33.73 1.73
CA ASP A 7 -17.09 -33.59 1.91
C ASP A 7 -16.70 -32.14 2.24
N GLY A 8 -16.53 -31.85 3.53
CA GLY A 8 -16.14 -30.55 4.02
C GLY A 8 -14.73 -30.09 3.61
N ARG A 9 -13.82 -30.99 3.20
CA ARG A 9 -12.44 -30.61 2.83
C ARG A 9 -12.35 -30.05 1.41
N ASN A 10 -13.25 -30.47 0.52
CA ASN A 10 -13.29 -30.03 -0.87
C ASN A 10 -14.42 -29.03 -1.15
N THR A 11 -15.27 -28.72 -0.17
CA THR A 11 -16.32 -27.72 -0.31
C THR A 11 -15.73 -26.31 -0.36
N LYS A 12 -16.04 -25.55 -1.41
CA LYS A 12 -15.67 -24.13 -1.58
C LYS A 12 -16.90 -23.20 -1.48
N SER A 13 -16.68 -21.93 -1.16
CA SER A 13 -17.70 -20.87 -1.18
C SER A 13 -17.14 -19.67 -1.96
N ASN A 14 -18.00 -18.98 -2.71
CA ASN A 14 -17.66 -17.77 -3.45
C ASN A 14 -17.75 -16.49 -2.58
N HIS A 15 -18.31 -16.59 -1.37
CA HIS A 15 -18.46 -15.45 -0.48
C HIS A 15 -17.23 -15.30 0.43
N ILE A 16 -16.28 -14.45 0.02
CA ILE A 16 -14.97 -14.27 0.68
C ILE A 16 -15.10 -13.96 2.19
N MET A 17 -16.04 -13.10 2.59
CA MET A 17 -16.20 -12.74 4.01
C MET A 17 -16.69 -13.92 4.86
N GLU A 18 -17.45 -14.84 4.26
CA GLU A 18 -17.90 -16.07 4.96
C GLU A 18 -16.72 -17.02 5.12
N VAL A 19 -15.91 -17.17 4.07
CA VAL A 19 -14.68 -17.96 4.11
C VAL A 19 -13.75 -17.44 5.20
N GLN A 20 -13.55 -16.12 5.31
CA GLN A 20 -12.77 -15.52 6.39
C GLN A 20 -13.31 -15.91 7.78
N GLN A 21 -14.63 -15.84 7.98
CA GLN A 21 -15.26 -16.13 9.27
C GLN A 21 -15.19 -17.61 9.66
N ARG A 22 -15.24 -18.52 8.69
CA ARG A 22 -15.29 -19.97 8.94
C ARG A 22 -13.93 -20.66 8.87
N LEU A 23 -13.09 -20.26 7.93
CA LEU A 23 -11.80 -20.90 7.62
C LEU A 23 -10.58 -20.03 7.93
N GLY A 24 -10.78 -18.72 8.19
CA GLY A 24 -9.70 -17.80 8.54
C GLY A 24 -9.15 -16.99 7.36
N ILE A 25 -8.18 -16.11 7.67
CA ILE A 25 -7.69 -15.08 6.74
C ILE A 25 -6.91 -15.65 5.55
N GLU A 26 -6.09 -16.69 5.75
CA GLU A 26 -5.33 -17.31 4.66
C GLU A 26 -6.23 -18.07 3.68
N ALA A 27 -7.29 -18.71 4.17
CA ALA A 27 -8.28 -19.32 3.31
C ALA A 27 -9.00 -18.25 2.47
N ALA A 28 -9.36 -17.12 3.08
CA ALA A 28 -9.95 -15.99 2.37
C ALA A 28 -9.00 -15.39 1.31
N ARG A 29 -7.69 -15.27 1.63
CA ARG A 29 -6.66 -14.81 0.69
C ARG A 29 -6.59 -15.67 -0.56
N ILE A 30 -6.57 -17.00 -0.39
CA ILE A 30 -6.58 -17.96 -1.51
C ILE A 30 -7.89 -17.85 -2.30
N SER A 31 -9.04 -17.77 -1.61
CA SER A 31 -10.34 -17.57 -2.27
C SER A 31 -10.39 -16.30 -3.11
N ILE A 32 -9.80 -15.19 -2.66
CA ILE A 32 -9.71 -13.95 -3.47
C ILE A 32 -8.92 -14.20 -4.77
N ILE A 33 -7.77 -14.87 -4.68
CA ILE A 33 -6.93 -15.17 -5.85
C ILE A 33 -7.68 -16.08 -6.83
N ASP A 34 -8.30 -17.16 -6.33
CA ASP A 34 -9.05 -18.13 -7.12
C ASP A 34 -10.24 -17.47 -7.84
N GLU A 35 -11.04 -16.67 -7.13
CA GLU A 35 -12.25 -16.02 -7.69
C GLU A 35 -11.91 -14.94 -8.73
N ILE A 36 -10.86 -14.13 -8.49
CA ILE A 36 -10.40 -13.13 -9.47
C ILE A 36 -9.88 -13.83 -10.72
N ASN A 37 -9.03 -14.87 -10.55
CA ASN A 37 -8.48 -15.61 -11.67
C ASN A 37 -9.57 -16.31 -12.49
N TYR A 38 -10.55 -16.93 -11.81
CA TYR A 38 -11.70 -17.56 -12.45
C TYR A 38 -12.52 -16.56 -13.27
N THR A 39 -12.83 -15.40 -12.68
CA THR A 39 -13.62 -14.36 -13.36
C THR A 39 -12.88 -13.78 -14.56
N MET A 40 -11.59 -13.47 -14.43
CA MET A 40 -10.79 -12.91 -15.53
C MET A 40 -10.60 -13.91 -16.67
N SER A 41 -10.27 -15.16 -16.33
CA SER A 41 -10.09 -16.23 -17.32
C SER A 41 -11.39 -16.53 -18.08
N SER A 42 -12.54 -16.46 -17.40
CA SER A 42 -13.86 -16.64 -18.02
C SER A 42 -14.17 -15.59 -19.09
N HIS A 43 -13.54 -14.41 -19.01
CA HIS A 43 -13.66 -13.33 -19.99
C HIS A 43 -12.49 -13.31 -21.00
N GLY A 44 -11.65 -14.37 -21.04
CA GLY A 44 -10.51 -14.47 -21.95
C GLY A 44 -9.33 -13.57 -21.61
N MET A 45 -9.30 -12.97 -20.40
CA MET A 45 -8.18 -12.17 -19.93
C MET A 45 -7.17 -13.04 -19.20
N THR A 46 -5.90 -12.95 -19.59
CA THR A 46 -4.80 -13.63 -18.91
C THR A 46 -4.01 -12.61 -18.10
N ILE A 47 -3.95 -12.82 -16.79
CA ILE A 47 -3.21 -11.97 -15.85
C ILE A 47 -2.20 -12.85 -15.14
N ASP A 48 -0.97 -12.37 -15.00
CA ASP A 48 0.05 -13.08 -14.23
C ASP A 48 -0.38 -13.21 -12.75
N LEU A 49 -0.24 -14.42 -12.21
CA LEU A 49 -0.64 -14.76 -10.84
C LEU A 49 -0.03 -13.81 -9.80
N ARG A 50 1.19 -13.30 -10.03
CA ARG A 50 1.90 -12.42 -9.10
C ARG A 50 1.14 -11.12 -8.83
N HIS A 51 0.40 -10.60 -9.80
CA HIS A 51 -0.42 -9.40 -9.60
C HIS A 51 -1.63 -9.68 -8.70
N MET A 52 -2.28 -10.83 -8.90
CA MET A 52 -3.42 -11.25 -8.09
C MET A 52 -2.99 -11.59 -6.65
N MET A 53 -1.82 -12.23 -6.50
CA MET A 53 -1.23 -12.50 -5.18
C MET A 53 -0.98 -11.20 -4.42
N LEU A 54 -0.32 -10.22 -5.06
CA LEU A 54 -0.05 -8.93 -4.42
C LEU A 54 -1.33 -8.20 -4.00
N LEU A 55 -2.37 -8.24 -4.85
CA LEU A 55 -3.67 -7.66 -4.52
C LEU A 55 -4.33 -8.37 -3.33
N ALA A 56 -4.33 -9.70 -3.31
CA ALA A 56 -4.90 -10.46 -2.21
C ALA A 56 -4.14 -10.23 -0.89
N ASP A 57 -2.82 -10.14 -0.94
CA ASP A 57 -1.97 -9.82 0.21
C ASP A 57 -2.29 -8.41 0.75
N LEU A 58 -2.42 -7.42 -0.14
CA LEU A 58 -2.81 -6.06 0.22
C LEU A 58 -4.20 -6.01 0.90
N MET A 59 -5.13 -6.85 0.46
CA MET A 59 -6.47 -6.93 1.05
C MET A 59 -6.50 -7.67 2.40
N THR A 60 -5.49 -8.47 2.74
CA THR A 60 -5.55 -9.41 3.89
C THR A 60 -4.47 -9.21 4.95
N TYR A 61 -3.40 -8.44 4.69
CA TYR A 61 -2.25 -8.33 5.61
C TYR A 61 -2.56 -7.79 7.01
N LYS A 62 -3.68 -7.07 7.20
CA LYS A 62 -4.12 -6.56 8.52
C LYS A 62 -4.83 -7.61 9.38
N GLY A 63 -5.02 -8.83 8.87
CA GLY A 63 -5.71 -9.92 9.57
C GLY A 63 -7.23 -9.95 9.37
N GLU A 64 -7.78 -9.01 8.61
CA GLU A 64 -9.16 -9.01 8.12
C GLU A 64 -9.17 -8.69 6.62
N VAL A 65 -10.20 -9.15 5.89
CA VAL A 65 -10.37 -8.78 4.48
C VAL A 65 -10.86 -7.33 4.41
N LEU A 66 -10.01 -6.46 3.92
CA LEU A 66 -10.30 -5.05 3.68
C LEU A 66 -10.54 -4.82 2.18
N GLY A 67 -11.74 -4.33 1.85
CA GLY A 67 -12.07 -3.95 0.48
C GLY A 67 -11.35 -2.68 0.03
N ILE A 68 -11.08 -2.54 -1.27
CA ILE A 68 -10.53 -1.32 -1.87
C ILE A 68 -11.66 -0.28 -2.03
N THR A 69 -12.12 0.24 -0.91
CA THR A 69 -13.18 1.26 -0.81
C THR A 69 -12.75 2.33 0.19
N ARG A 70 -13.47 3.45 0.24
CA ARG A 70 -13.16 4.56 1.18
C ARG A 70 -12.97 4.10 2.63
N HIS A 71 -13.77 3.15 3.11
CA HIS A 71 -13.66 2.65 4.49
C HIS A 71 -12.53 1.65 4.67
N GLY A 72 -12.21 0.87 3.64
CA GLY A 72 -11.12 -0.11 3.71
C GLY A 72 -9.74 0.53 3.59
N VAL A 73 -9.57 1.49 2.67
CA VAL A 73 -8.31 2.24 2.50
C VAL A 73 -7.98 3.05 3.75
N GLN A 74 -8.99 3.64 4.41
CA GLN A 74 -8.85 4.30 5.71
C GLN A 74 -8.29 3.41 6.82
N LYS A 75 -8.52 2.10 6.76
CA LYS A 75 -7.95 1.13 7.71
C LYS A 75 -6.55 0.62 7.30
N MET A 76 -6.21 0.74 6.02
CA MET A 76 -4.93 0.27 5.49
C MET A 76 -3.80 1.29 5.69
N LYS A 77 -4.10 2.58 5.56
CA LYS A 77 -3.09 3.65 5.60
C LYS A 77 -3.50 4.80 6.51
N ASP A 78 -2.52 5.37 7.20
CA ASP A 78 -2.74 6.41 8.21
C ASP A 78 -2.49 7.84 7.71
N SER A 79 -1.98 8.03 6.48
CA SER A 79 -1.71 9.38 5.94
C SER A 79 -3.01 10.15 5.66
N VAL A 80 -3.11 11.35 6.22
CA VAL A 80 -4.27 12.22 6.08
C VAL A 80 -4.36 12.76 4.65
N LEU A 81 -3.24 13.21 4.07
CA LEU A 81 -3.22 13.80 2.73
C LEU A 81 -3.59 12.77 1.67
N MET A 82 -3.10 11.54 1.80
CA MET A 82 -3.47 10.46 0.89
C MET A 82 -4.95 10.09 1.04
N LEU A 83 -5.47 9.97 2.27
CA LEU A 83 -6.90 9.68 2.48
C LEU A 83 -7.79 10.80 1.92
N ALA A 84 -7.42 12.06 2.15
CA ALA A 84 -8.14 13.22 1.65
C ALA A 84 -8.13 13.31 0.11
N SER A 85 -7.09 12.79 -0.55
CA SER A 85 -6.99 12.73 -2.01
C SER A 85 -7.86 11.65 -2.65
N PHE A 86 -8.24 10.61 -1.90
CA PHE A 86 -9.07 9.52 -2.41
C PHE A 86 -10.56 9.88 -2.38
N GLU A 87 -11.11 10.18 -1.21
CA GLU A 87 -12.50 10.61 -1.01
C GLU A 87 -12.64 11.41 0.29
N LYS A 88 -13.76 12.13 0.49
CA LYS A 88 -14.10 12.86 1.74
C LYS A 88 -12.99 13.81 2.24
N THR A 89 -12.45 14.62 1.33
CA THR A 89 -11.32 15.53 1.59
C THR A 89 -11.54 16.43 2.82
N THR A 90 -12.69 17.09 2.92
CA THR A 90 -12.99 18.00 4.03
C THR A 90 -13.04 17.26 5.36
N ASP A 91 -13.74 16.13 5.42
CA ASP A 91 -13.91 15.37 6.65
C ASP A 91 -12.57 14.89 7.19
N HIS A 92 -11.68 14.41 6.30
CA HIS A 92 -10.34 13.97 6.70
C HIS A 92 -9.48 15.10 7.24
N LEU A 93 -9.48 16.26 6.57
CA LEU A 93 -8.69 17.41 7.00
C LEU A 93 -9.23 18.00 8.30
N PHE A 94 -10.54 18.16 8.45
CA PHE A 94 -11.15 18.66 9.68
C PHE A 94 -10.89 17.73 10.86
N ASN A 95 -11.12 16.42 10.70
CA ASN A 95 -10.84 15.46 11.75
C ASN A 95 -9.35 15.40 12.11
N ALA A 96 -8.45 15.51 11.14
CA ALA A 96 -7.02 15.58 11.40
C ALA A 96 -6.63 16.84 12.18
N SER A 97 -7.21 17.99 11.83
CA SER A 97 -6.98 19.27 12.47
C SER A 97 -7.46 19.27 13.92
N VAL A 98 -8.67 18.75 14.17
CA VAL A 98 -9.25 18.65 15.52
C VAL A 98 -8.45 17.69 16.40
N ASN A 99 -7.95 16.59 15.85
CA ASN A 99 -7.18 15.58 16.60
C ASN A 99 -5.67 15.88 16.64
N GLY A 100 -5.19 16.97 16.01
CA GLY A 100 -3.76 17.30 15.93
C GLY A 100 -2.91 16.18 15.31
N ARG A 101 -3.38 15.55 14.22
CA ARG A 101 -2.63 14.46 13.56
C ARG A 101 -1.47 15.02 12.73
N ASP A 102 -0.29 14.43 12.92
CA ASP A 102 0.90 14.71 12.10
C ASP A 102 1.06 13.68 10.98
N ASP A 103 1.31 14.15 9.76
CA ASP A 103 1.57 13.30 8.58
C ASP A 103 3.07 13.32 8.24
N LYS A 104 3.66 12.15 8.02
CA LYS A 104 5.11 11.99 7.79
C LYS A 104 5.54 12.23 6.34
N ILE A 105 4.59 12.33 5.40
CA ILE A 105 4.85 12.60 3.98
C ILE A 105 5.85 11.58 3.38
N GLU A 106 5.61 10.29 3.65
CA GLU A 106 6.45 9.19 3.15
C GLU A 106 5.83 8.51 1.92
N GLY A 107 4.51 8.64 1.76
CA GLY A 107 3.75 8.09 0.65
C GLY A 107 3.90 8.90 -0.63
N VAL A 108 3.67 8.21 -1.75
CA VAL A 108 3.79 8.81 -3.09
C VAL A 108 2.83 9.98 -3.27
N SER A 109 1.57 9.85 -2.84
CA SER A 109 0.56 10.90 -2.99
C SER A 109 0.93 12.16 -2.20
N GLU A 110 1.37 12.01 -0.95
CA GLU A 110 1.76 13.14 -0.12
C GLU A 110 2.99 13.86 -0.67
N CYS A 111 4.00 13.10 -1.12
CA CYS A 111 5.21 13.65 -1.75
C CYS A 111 4.88 14.49 -2.99
N ILE A 112 3.95 14.01 -3.83
CA ILE A 112 3.52 14.74 -5.03
C ILE A 112 2.82 16.05 -4.64
N ILE A 113 1.91 16.00 -3.66
CA ILE A 113 1.18 17.20 -3.19
C ILE A 113 2.16 18.24 -2.64
N MET A 114 3.19 17.80 -1.91
CA MET A 114 4.19 18.67 -1.28
C MET A 114 5.34 19.08 -2.21
N GLY A 115 5.40 18.53 -3.43
CA GLY A 115 6.46 18.82 -4.40
C GLY A 115 7.84 18.30 -4.00
N ILE A 116 7.91 17.24 -3.17
CA ILE A 116 9.18 16.62 -2.74
C ILE A 116 9.43 15.30 -3.51
N PRO A 117 10.71 14.91 -3.74
CA PRO A 117 11.03 13.68 -4.45
C PRO A 117 10.59 12.44 -3.67
N MET A 118 9.81 11.57 -4.32
CA MET A 118 9.32 10.31 -3.74
C MET A 118 10.44 9.29 -3.50
N GLN A 119 10.35 8.50 -2.43
CA GLN A 119 11.37 7.52 -2.03
C GLN A 119 11.21 6.14 -2.71
N ILE A 120 10.81 6.14 -3.99
CA ILE A 120 10.69 4.92 -4.81
C ILE A 120 11.37 5.12 -6.17
N GLY A 121 11.75 4.03 -6.83
CA GLY A 121 12.42 4.10 -8.13
C GLY A 121 13.76 4.83 -8.04
N THR A 122 13.91 5.93 -8.78
CA THR A 122 15.13 6.74 -8.79
C THR A 122 15.39 7.48 -7.48
N GLY A 123 14.34 7.80 -6.72
CA GLY A 123 14.46 8.45 -5.41
C GLY A 123 14.76 7.51 -4.25
N MET A 124 14.85 6.19 -4.50
CA MET A 124 15.12 5.18 -3.47
C MET A 124 16.54 5.28 -2.89
N PHE A 125 17.47 5.90 -3.60
CA PHE A 125 18.84 6.12 -3.14
C PHE A 125 19.29 7.55 -3.43
N LYS A 126 20.26 8.03 -2.65
CA LYS A 126 20.87 9.34 -2.85
C LYS A 126 22.23 9.17 -3.49
N LEU A 127 22.52 9.98 -4.50
CA LEU A 127 23.84 10.07 -5.09
C LEU A 127 24.74 10.91 -4.20
N ARG A 128 25.90 10.38 -3.87
CA ARG A 128 26.98 11.14 -3.23
C ARG A 128 28.14 11.23 -4.21
N GLN A 129 28.54 12.45 -4.53
CA GLN A 129 29.76 12.66 -5.29
C GLN A 129 30.96 12.36 -4.38
N CYS A 130 31.79 11.42 -4.79
CA CYS A 130 33.08 11.21 -4.16
C CYS A 130 34.04 12.28 -4.69
N VAL A 131 34.26 13.32 -3.90
CA VAL A 131 35.23 14.37 -4.21
C VAL A 131 36.57 13.95 -3.59
N GLN A 132 37.59 13.82 -4.42
CA GLN A 132 38.96 13.64 -3.96
C GLN A 132 39.33 14.91 -3.17
N GLN A 133 39.73 14.78 -1.90
CA GLN A 133 40.15 15.92 -1.09
C GLN A 133 41.31 16.61 -1.79
N VAL A 134 41.02 17.71 -2.48
CA VAL A 134 42.04 18.62 -2.99
C VAL A 134 42.46 19.45 -1.79
N GLU A 135 43.74 19.38 -1.41
CA GLU A 135 44.34 20.33 -0.48
C GLU A 135 44.25 21.72 -1.11
N LEU A 136 43.24 22.49 -0.71
CA LEU A 136 43.11 23.88 -1.10
C LEU A 136 44.20 24.66 -0.34
N ASN A 137 45.30 24.96 -1.03
CA ASN A 137 46.31 25.92 -0.56
C ASN A 137 45.68 27.31 -0.52
N TYR A 138 44.94 27.60 0.55
CA TYR A 138 44.53 28.96 0.88
C TYR A 138 45.80 29.74 1.26
N GLN A 139 46.45 30.35 0.27
CA GLN A 139 47.42 31.39 0.55
C GLN A 139 46.64 32.58 1.12
N SER A 140 46.99 33.03 2.32
CA SER A 140 46.53 34.32 2.83
C SER A 140 46.96 35.40 1.84
N GLU A 141 46.01 36.13 1.27
CA GLU A 141 46.32 37.28 0.41
C GLU A 141 47.39 38.15 1.09
N PRO A 142 48.45 38.56 0.37
CA PRO A 142 49.43 39.47 0.95
C PRO A 142 48.70 40.77 1.27
N MET A 143 48.69 41.14 2.55
CA MET A 143 48.20 42.44 3.02
C MET A 143 48.95 43.54 2.25
N LEU A 144 48.28 44.17 1.29
CA LEU A 144 48.74 45.40 0.65
C LEU A 144 48.80 46.48 1.75
N SER A 145 50.02 46.78 2.23
CA SER A 145 50.35 48.01 2.97
C SER A 145 50.37 49.22 2.04
#